data_AF-A0A5C7REV9-F1
#
_entry.id   AF-A0A5C7REV9-F1
#
_cell.length_a   1.000
_cell.length_b   1.000
_cell.length_c   1.000
_cell.angle_alpha   90.00
_cell.angle_beta   90.00
_cell.angle_gamma   90.00
#
_symmetry.space_group_name_H-M   'P 1'
#
loop_
_entity.id
_entity.type
_entity.pdbx_description
1 polymer ?
#
loop_
_entity_poly.entity_id
_entity_poly.type
_entity_poly.pdbx_seq_one_letter_code
_entity_poly.pdbx_strand_id
1 'polypeptide(L)'
;MSDLTPPPINTPPARRSSNEKILFWILWGIFALPLLIGLLMTLGSMGGILLIPCLIQLAILVVSILWLRSPDKPFSKVMWLLVGGSVLLYFILLGSCVVMLMGLSGANFH
;
A
#
# COMPACT_ATOMS: atom_id res chain seq x y z
N MET A 1 42.42 27.09 24.22
CA MET A 1 41.98 26.35 23.02
C MET A 1 40.47 26.27 23.10
N SER A 2 39.78 27.09 22.33
CA SER A 2 38.32 27.15 22.33
C SER A 2 37.80 26.04 21.41
N ASP A 3 36.98 25.16 21.97
CA ASP A 3 36.20 24.16 21.23
C ASP A 3 35.34 24.87 20.16
N LEU A 4 35.78 24.77 18.90
CA LEU A 4 35.00 25.15 17.73
C LEU A 4 34.15 23.96 17.30
N THR A 5 33.19 23.57 18.12
CA THR A 5 32.13 22.65 17.68
C THR A 5 31.13 23.47 16.87
N PRO A 6 30.97 23.23 15.56
CA PRO A 6 29.98 23.96 14.78
C PRO A 6 28.59 23.74 15.40
N PRO A 7 27.75 24.78 15.48
CA PRO A 7 26.41 24.64 16.04
C PRO A 7 25.64 23.57 15.26
N PRO A 8 24.78 22.77 15.92
CA PRO A 8 23.97 21.78 15.24
C PRO A 8 23.17 22.48 14.14
N ILE A 9 23.39 22.04 12.90
CA ILE A 9 22.63 22.53 11.76
C ILE A 9 21.20 22.06 11.97
N ASN A 10 20.38 22.92 12.57
CA ASN A 10 18.93 22.79 12.58
C ASN A 10 18.45 23.07 11.15
N THR A 11 18.68 22.14 10.23
CA THR A 11 17.97 22.15 8.95
C THR A 11 16.48 22.07 9.29
N PRO A 12 15.66 23.06 8.89
CA PRO A 12 14.22 22.97 9.11
C PRO A 12 13.73 21.65 8.50
N PRO A 13 12.79 20.94 9.17
CA PRO A 13 12.26 19.68 8.66
C PRO A 13 11.83 19.91 7.22
N ALA A 14 12.41 19.13 6.30
CA ALA A 14 12.20 19.29 4.87
C ALA A 14 10.69 19.33 4.59
N ARG A 15 10.17 20.52 4.32
CA ARG A 15 8.74 20.74 4.08
C ARG A 15 8.42 19.98 2.79
N ARG A 16 7.74 18.84 2.91
CA ARG A 16 7.27 18.05 1.76
C ARG A 16 6.64 18.97 0.72
N SER A 17 7.13 18.91 -0.50
CA SER A 17 6.66 19.75 -1.59
C SER A 17 5.18 19.45 -1.89
N SER A 18 4.43 20.45 -2.33
CA SER A 18 3.03 20.27 -2.71
C SER A 18 2.86 19.17 -3.77
N ASN A 19 3.84 19.02 -4.67
CA ASN A 19 3.84 18.00 -5.72
C ASN A 19 3.94 16.57 -5.18
N GLU A 20 4.78 16.32 -4.16
CA GLU A 20 4.89 14.99 -3.53
C GLU A 20 3.59 14.57 -2.85
N LYS A 21 2.89 15.53 -2.23
CA LYS A 21 1.59 15.28 -1.61
C LYS A 21 0.53 14.92 -2.65
N ILE A 22 0.46 15.67 -3.74
CA ILE A 22 -0.47 15.39 -4.84
C ILE A 22 -0.20 14.01 -5.43
N LEU A 23 1.06 13.69 -5.72
CA LEU A 23 1.45 12.39 -6.26
C LEU A 23 1.06 11.25 -5.31
N PHE A 24 1.30 11.39 -4.01
CA PHE A 24 0.87 10.40 -3.02
C PHE A 24 -0.63 10.17 -3.04
N TRP A 25 -1.45 11.24 -3.04
CA TRP A 25 -2.90 11.10 -3.06
C TRP A 25 -3.43 10.44 -4.33
N ILE A 26 -2.82 10.74 -5.49
CA ILE A 26 -3.15 10.08 -6.75
C ILE A 26 -2.85 8.58 -6.67
N LEU A 27 -1.63 8.20 -6.27
CA LEU A 27 -1.25 6.79 -6.13
C LEU A 27 -2.08 6.07 -5.08
N TRP A 28 -2.32 6.72 -3.94
CA TRP A 28 -3.14 6.18 -2.87
C TRP A 28 -4.56 5.89 -3.35
N GLY A 29 -5.18 6.81 -4.10
CA GLY A 29 -6.49 6.60 -4.72
C GLY A 29 -6.49 5.46 -5.73
N ILE A 30 -5.47 5.38 -6.59
CA ILE A 30 -5.30 4.29 -7.55
C ILE A 30 -5.20 2.93 -6.84
N PHE A 31 -4.47 2.84 -5.73
CA PHE A 31 -4.32 1.60 -4.97
C PHE A 31 -5.49 1.26 -4.05
N ALA A 32 -6.30 2.26 -3.67
CA ALA A 32 -7.55 2.04 -2.94
C ALA A 32 -8.64 1.38 -3.81
N LEU A 33 -8.61 1.60 -5.13
CA LEU A 33 -9.62 1.06 -6.04
C LEU A 33 -9.57 -0.49 -6.17
N PRO A 34 -8.42 -1.15 -6.39
CA PRO A 34 -8.30 -2.61 -6.35
C PRO A 34 -8.70 -3.19 -5.00
N LEU A 35 -8.36 -2.52 -3.90
CA LEU A 35 -8.78 -2.92 -2.56
C LEU A 35 -10.30 -2.95 -2.47
N LEU A 36 -10.97 -1.89 -2.92
CA LEU A 36 -12.44 -1.80 -2.91
C LEU A 36 -13.07 -2.94 -3.73
N ILE A 37 -12.54 -3.20 -4.92
CA ILE A 37 -13.01 -4.30 -5.79
C ILE A 37 -12.82 -5.66 -5.10
N GLY A 38 -11.64 -5.91 -4.52
CA GLY A 38 -11.35 -7.12 -3.77
C GLY A 38 -12.30 -7.29 -2.58
N LEU A 39 -12.62 -6.19 -1.88
CA LEU A 39 -13.53 -6.20 -0.73
C LEU A 39 -14.98 -6.51 -1.16
N LEU A 40 -15.43 -5.93 -2.29
CA LEU A 40 -16.73 -6.24 -2.87
C LEU A 40 -16.82 -7.71 -3.33
N MET A 41 -15.74 -8.25 -3.94
CA MET A 41 -15.67 -9.65 -4.31
C MET A 41 -15.68 -10.59 -3.09
N THR A 42 -15.02 -10.22 -1.99
CA THR A 42 -15.10 -10.99 -0.73
C THR A 42 -16.47 -10.96 -0.08
N LEU A 43 -17.20 -9.83 -0.17
CA LEU A 43 -18.55 -9.73 0.36
C LEU A 43 -19.56 -10.56 -0.45
N GLY A 44 -19.34 -10.68 -1.76
CA GLY A 44 -20.17 -11.49 -2.66
C GLY A 44 -19.84 -12.98 -2.68
N SER A 45 -18.69 -13.40 -2.15
CA SER A 45 -18.21 -14.78 -2.17
C SER A 45 -18.20 -15.37 -0.76
N MET A 46 -18.66 -16.61 -0.58
CA MET A 46 -18.54 -17.34 0.70
C MET A 46 -17.06 -17.64 1.08
N GLY A 47 -16.09 -17.33 0.21
CA GLY A 47 -14.67 -17.57 0.42
C GLY A 47 -13.97 -16.43 1.16
N GLY A 48 -13.84 -16.56 2.48
CA GLY A 48 -13.05 -15.63 3.32
C GLY A 48 -11.55 -15.57 3.03
N ILE A 49 -11.05 -16.35 2.07
CA ILE A 49 -9.62 -16.43 1.69
C ILE A 49 -9.10 -15.07 1.18
N LEU A 50 -9.93 -14.30 0.48
CA LEU A 50 -9.56 -12.99 -0.03
C LEU A 50 -9.69 -11.86 1.02
N LEU A 51 -10.28 -12.13 2.18
CA LEU A 51 -10.45 -11.13 3.25
C LEU A 51 -9.11 -10.75 3.88
N ILE A 52 -8.26 -11.75 4.16
CA ILE A 52 -6.95 -11.57 4.79
C ILE A 52 -6.04 -10.64 3.97
N PRO A 53 -5.80 -10.85 2.66
CA PRO A 53 -4.99 -9.93 1.86
C PRO A 53 -5.62 -8.53 1.79
N CYS A 54 -6.95 -8.42 1.68
CA CYS A 54 -7.62 -7.12 1.74
C CYS A 54 -7.34 -6.37 3.06
N LEU A 55 -7.42 -7.05 4.21
CA LEU A 55 -7.12 -6.44 5.51
C LEU A 55 -5.66 -5.99 5.63
N ILE A 56 -4.71 -6.77 5.10
CA ILE A 56 -3.30 -6.42 5.07
C ILE A 56 -3.08 -5.15 4.23
N GLN A 57 -3.69 -5.07 3.05
CA GLN A 57 -3.59 -3.88 2.20
C GLN A 57 -4.22 -2.65 2.85
N LEU A 58 -5.36 -2.82 3.52
CA LEU A 58 -5.99 -1.74 4.29
C LEU A 58 -5.03 -1.22 5.37
N ALA A 59 -4.36 -2.12 6.10
CA ALA A 59 -3.35 -1.74 7.08
C ALA A 59 -2.18 -0.99 6.44
N ILE A 60 -1.68 -1.42 5.28
CA ILE A 60 -0.61 -0.73 4.54
C ILE A 60 -1.06 0.67 4.11
N LEU A 61 -2.30 0.83 3.62
CA LEU A 61 -2.86 2.13 3.25
C LEU A 61 -2.96 3.07 4.46
N VAL A 62 -3.43 2.58 5.61
CA VAL A 62 -3.52 3.38 6.84
C VAL A 62 -2.13 3.76 7.36
N VAL A 63 -1.20 2.81 7.39
CA VAL A 63 0.19 3.03 7.82
C VAL A 63 0.90 4.02 6.89
N SER A 64 0.64 3.97 5.59
CA SER A 64 1.22 4.91 4.62
C SER A 64 0.78 6.36 4.89
N ILE A 65 -0.49 6.59 5.26
CA ILE A 65 -0.99 7.91 5.67
C ILE A 65 -0.33 8.37 6.97
N LEU A 66 -0.24 7.46 7.96
CA LEU A 66 0.39 7.76 9.24
C LEU A 66 1.86 8.18 9.05
N TRP A 67 2.59 7.45 8.20
CA TRP A 67 3.98 7.74 7.85
C TRP A 67 4.14 8.98 6.98
N LEU A 68 3.14 9.33 6.16
CA LEU A 68 3.12 10.60 5.43
C LEU A 68 2.99 11.79 6.39
N ARG A 69 2.33 11.61 7.54
CA ARG A 69 2.16 12.64 8.55
C ARG A 69 3.39 12.78 9.48
N SER A 70 4.17 11.70 9.64
CA SER A 70 5.43 11.73 10.38
C SER A 70 6.52 12.49 9.60
N PRO A 71 7.14 13.54 10.18
CA PRO A 71 8.24 14.27 9.55
C PRO A 71 9.53 13.45 9.46
N ASP A 72 9.69 12.44 10.33
CA ASP A 72 10.92 11.64 10.44
C ASP A 72 11.10 10.61 9.32
N LYS A 73 10.06 10.38 8.50
CA LYS A 73 10.09 9.31 7.48
C LYS A 73 10.22 9.87 6.07
N PRO A 74 11.26 9.46 5.31
CA PRO A 74 11.47 9.93 3.95
C PRO A 74 10.33 9.47 3.03
N PHE A 75 9.91 10.34 2.12
CA PHE A 75 8.82 10.09 1.17
C PHE A 75 9.03 8.81 0.35
N SER A 76 10.27 8.55 -0.05
CA SER A 76 10.64 7.32 -0.78
C SER A 76 10.26 6.04 -0.02
N LYS A 77 10.44 5.98 1.31
CA LYS A 77 10.04 4.80 2.11
C LYS A 77 8.53 4.61 2.16
N VAL A 78 7.78 5.71 2.26
CA VAL A 78 6.30 5.67 2.25
C VAL A 78 5.79 5.16 0.91
N MET A 79 6.37 5.66 -0.19
CA MET A 79 6.05 5.23 -1.54
C MET A 79 6.43 3.76 -1.78
N TRP A 80 7.58 3.32 -1.31
CA TRP A 80 7.99 1.91 -1.40
C TRP A 80 7.05 0.97 -0.63
N LEU A 81 6.59 1.38 0.56
CA LEU A 81 5.60 0.62 1.31
C LEU A 81 4.28 0.51 0.54
N LEU A 82 3.81 1.64 -0.03
CA LEU A 82 2.56 1.71 -0.78
C LEU A 82 2.61 0.86 -2.05
N VAL A 83 3.66 1.04 -2.87
CA VAL A 83 3.83 0.31 -4.13
C VAL A 83 4.13 -1.16 -3.87
N GLY A 84 5.06 -1.46 -2.96
CA GLY A 84 5.46 -2.83 -2.62
C GLY A 84 4.31 -3.65 -2.03
N GLY A 85 3.55 -3.07 -1.11
CA GLY A 85 2.35 -3.71 -0.55
C GLY A 85 1.30 -4.00 -1.61
N SER A 86 1.07 -3.03 -2.51
CA SER A 86 0.06 -3.15 -3.56
C SER A 86 0.42 -4.18 -4.63
N VAL A 87 1.69 -4.24 -5.03
CA VAL A 87 2.18 -5.26 -6.00
C VAL A 87 2.01 -6.65 -5.41
N LEU A 88 2.37 -6.85 -4.14
CA LEU A 88 2.19 -8.15 -3.47
C LEU A 88 0.72 -8.57 -3.45
N LEU A 89 -0.20 -7.65 -3.17
CA LEU A 89 -1.63 -7.97 -3.26
C LEU A 89 -2.09 -8.32 -4.66
N TYR A 90 -1.57 -7.61 -5.66
CA TYR A 90 -1.90 -7.89 -7.05
C TYR A 90 -1.51 -9.32 -7.43
N PHE A 91 -0.35 -9.78 -6.98
CA PHE A 91 0.08 -11.17 -7.15
C PHE A 91 -0.86 -12.16 -6.45
N ILE A 92 -1.30 -11.87 -5.23
CA ILE A 92 -2.21 -12.75 -4.48
C ILE A 92 -3.59 -12.81 -5.14
N LEU A 93 -4.15 -11.66 -5.55
CA LEU A 93 -5.44 -11.56 -6.24
C LEU A 93 -5.39 -12.27 -7.60
N LEU A 94 -4.35 -12.02 -8.40
CA LEU A 94 -4.16 -12.67 -9.69
C LEU A 94 -4.02 -14.19 -9.51
N GLY A 95 -3.19 -14.64 -8.57
CA GLY A 95 -3.01 -16.06 -8.27
C GLY A 95 -4.31 -16.73 -7.81
N SER A 96 -5.07 -16.06 -6.95
CA SER A 96 -6.37 -16.57 -6.48
C SER A 96 -7.39 -16.67 -7.62
N CYS A 97 -7.44 -15.66 -8.52
CA CYS A 97 -8.26 -15.72 -9.72
C CYS A 97 -7.87 -16.88 -10.64
N VAL A 98 -6.58 -17.13 -10.86
CA VAL A 98 -6.11 -18.24 -11.70
C VAL A 98 -6.48 -19.59 -11.10
N VAL A 99 -6.30 -19.79 -9.80
CA VAL A 99 -6.69 -21.03 -9.10
C VAL A 99 -8.20 -21.24 -9.17
N MET A 100 -9.00 -20.19 -8.99
CA MET A 100 -10.45 -20.26 -9.08
C MET A 100 -10.90 -20.62 -10.51
N LEU A 101 -10.30 -20.02 -11.54
CA LEU A 101 -10.59 -20.34 -12.94
C LEU A 101 -10.18 -21.77 -13.30
N MET A 102 -9.03 -22.25 -12.83
CA MET A 102 -8.60 -23.64 -13.03
C MET A 102 -9.54 -24.63 -12.31
N GLY A 103 -9.97 -24.31 -11.08
CA GLY A 103 -10.94 -25.11 -10.34
C GLY A 103 -12.30 -25.17 -11.01
N LEU A 104 -12.79 -24.04 -11.54
CA LEU A 104 -14.03 -23.99 -12.32
C LEU A 104 -13.93 -24.80 -13.61
N SER A 105 -12.79 -24.73 -14.30
CA SER A 105 -12.56 -25.50 -15.53
C SER A 105 -12.54 -27.01 -15.24
N GLY A 106 -11.85 -27.44 -14.18
CA GLY A 106 -11.82 -28.84 -13.76
C GLY A 106 -13.18 -29.42 -13.35
N ALA A 107 -14.07 -28.59 -12.79
CA ALA A 107 -15.43 -29.02 -12.40
C ALA A 107 -16.40 -29.18 -13.59
N ASN A 108 -16.12 -28.59 -14.76
CA ASN A 108 -16.96 -28.73 -15.96
C ASN A 108 -16.59 -29.93 -16.84
N PHE A 109 -15.53 -30.68 -16.51
CA PHE A 109 -15.09 -31.87 -17.25
C PHE A 109 -15.43 -33.20 -16.56
N HIS A 110 -16.32 -33.18 -15.56
CA HIS A 110 -16.82 -34.36 -14.84
C HIS A 110 -18.35 -34.38 -14.87
#